data_AF-R9MF48-F1
#
_entry.id   AF-R9MF48-F1
#
_cell.length_a   1.000
_cell.length_b   1.000
_cell.length_c   1.000
_cell.angle_alpha   90.00
_cell.angle_beta   90.00
_cell.angle_gamma   90.00
#
_symmetry.space_group_name_H-M   'P 1'
#
loop_
_entity.id
_entity.type
_entity.pdbx_description
1 polymer ?
#
loop_
_entity_poly.entity_id
_entity_poly.type
_entity_poly.pdbx_seq_one_letter_code
_entity_poly.pdbx_strand_id
1 'polypeptide(L)' 'MKLSTNEKAVYAIFLLVLIMVNPPIVNIVSDYAKTHPFVLGWPTLLVWLNAWYIIALIDFLVGVLTIRSWKKDYNEEGTL' A
#
# COMPACT_ATOMS: atom_id res chain seq x y z
N MET A 1 -4.50 2.55 -22.61
CA MET A 1 -3.07 2.27 -22.41
C MET A 1 -2.94 0.91 -21.73
N LYS A 2 -2.14 -0.03 -22.24
CA LYS A 2 -2.01 -1.37 -21.64
C LYS A 2 -1.00 -1.30 -20.51
N LEU A 3 -1.43 -1.59 -19.28
CA LEU A 3 -0.54 -1.63 -18.11
C LEU A 3 0.50 -2.74 -18.27
N SER A 4 1.76 -2.41 -17.99
CA SER A 4 2.83 -3.38 -17.86
C SER A 4 2.59 -4.30 -16.65
N THR A 5 3.25 -5.46 -16.62
CA THR A 5 3.12 -6.40 -15.50
C THR A 5 3.53 -5.76 -14.16
N ASN A 6 4.57 -4.93 -14.15
CA ASN A 6 5.04 -4.26 -12.94
C ASN A 6 4.02 -3.22 -12.45
N GLU A 7 3.44 -2.42 -13.35
CA GLU A 7 2.40 -1.44 -12.98
C GLU A 7 1.16 -2.15 -12.41
N LYS A 8 0.76 -3.29 -12.99
CA LYS A 8 -0.34 -4.11 -12.45
C LYS A 8 -0.04 -4.61 -11.04
N ALA A 9 1.19 -5.04 -10.78
CA ALA A 9 1.59 -5.52 -9.46
C ALA A 9 1.52 -4.38 -8.42
N VAL A 10 2.06 -3.21 -8.75
CA VAL A 10 1.98 -2.02 -7.88
C VAL A 10 0.51 -1.68 -7.57
N TYR A 11 -0.34 -1.56 -8.60
CA TYR A 11 -1.75 -1.24 -8.36
C TYR A 11 -2.49 -2.33 -7.58
N ALA A 12 -2.15 -3.60 -7.77
CA ALA A 12 -2.75 -4.70 -7.00
C ALA A 12 -2.35 -4.64 -5.52
N ILE A 13 -1.08 -4.36 -5.21
CA ILE A 13 -0.59 -4.19 -3.84
C ILE A 13 -1.25 -2.97 -3.21
N PHE A 14 -1.29 -1.84 -3.92
CA PHE A 14 -1.98 -0.63 -3.46
C PHE A 14 -3.46 -0.90 -3.13
N LEU A 15 -4.18 -1.61 -4.00
CA LEU A 15 -5.59 -1.98 -3.77
C LEU A 15 -5.71 -2.88 -2.53
N LEU A 16 -4.82 -3.85 -2.37
CA LEU A 16 -4.81 -4.75 -1.22
C LEU A 16 -4.60 -3.95 0.08
N VAL A 17 -3.63 -3.02 0.11
CA VAL A 17 -3.42 -2.13 1.25
C VAL A 17 -4.71 -1.41 1.62
N LEU A 18 -5.38 -0.77 0.64
CA LEU A 18 -6.62 -0.03 0.88
C LEU A 18 -7.70 -0.92 1.50
N ILE A 19 -7.85 -2.15 1.04
CA ILE A 19 -8.79 -3.12 1.62
C ILE A 19 -8.42 -3.42 3.07
N MET A 20 -7.13 -3.64 3.36
CA MET A 20 -6.67 -4.10 4.67
C MET A 20 -6.67 -3.02 5.76
N VAL A 21 -6.64 -1.74 5.36
CA VAL A 21 -6.83 -0.59 6.26
C VAL A 21 -8.26 -0.03 6.24
N ASN A 22 -9.15 -0.60 5.43
CA ASN A 22 -10.55 -0.17 5.35
C ASN A 22 -11.31 -0.52 6.66
N PRO A 23 -12.28 0.30 7.12
CA PRO A 23 -12.99 0.03 8.38
C PRO A 23 -13.58 -1.37 8.54
N PRO A 24 -14.18 -2.02 7.52
CA PRO A 24 -14.66 -3.40 7.66
C PRO A 24 -13.57 -4.37 8.12
N ILE A 25 -12.36 -4.32 7.53
CA ILE A 25 -11.26 -5.21 7.91
C ILE A 25 -10.63 -4.78 9.23
N VAL A 26 -10.42 -3.48 9.42
CA VAL A 26 -9.86 -2.94 10.68
C VAL A 26 -10.75 -3.28 11.87
N ASN A 27 -12.09 -3.28 11.69
CA ASN A 27 -13.02 -3.69 12.74
C ASN A 27 -12.88 -5.17 13.09
N ILE A 28 -12.74 -6.05 12.09
CA ILE A 28 -12.49 -7.49 12.32
C ILE A 28 -11.19 -7.68 13.13
N VAL A 29 -10.13 -6.97 12.76
CA VAL A 29 -8.83 -7.04 13.47
C VAL A 29 -8.93 -6.44 14.87
N SER A 30 -9.71 -5.38 15.04
CA SER A 30 -9.99 -4.77 16.34
C SER A 30 -10.74 -5.75 17.26
N ASP A 31 -11.73 -6.46 16.74
CA ASP A 31 -12.43 -7.52 17.49
C ASP A 31 -11.51 -8.68 17.84
N TYR A 32 -10.66 -9.10 16.91
CA TYR A 32 -9.61 -10.08 17.18
C TYR A 32 -8.67 -9.62 18.30
N ALA A 33 -8.25 -8.35 18.29
CA ALA A 33 -7.36 -7.77 19.30
C ALA A 33 -7.95 -7.77 20.72
N LYS A 34 -9.28 -7.85 20.89
CA LYS A 34 -9.90 -8.00 22.22
C LYS A 34 -9.53 -9.32 22.89
N THR A 35 -9.31 -10.36 22.10
CA THR A 35 -8.95 -11.71 22.59
C THR A 35 -7.45 -12.00 22.46
N HIS A 36 -6.79 -11.34 21.51
CA HIS A 36 -5.35 -11.45 21.25
C HIS A 36 -4.75 -10.03 21.25
N PRO A 37 -4.58 -9.40 22.43
CA PRO A 37 -4.21 -7.98 22.50
C PRO A 37 -2.78 -7.69 22.07
N PHE A 38 -1.90 -8.70 22.09
CA PHE A 38 -0.50 -8.54 21.73
C PHE A 38 -0.06 -9.56 20.67
N VAL A 39 0.72 -9.07 19.70
CA VAL A 39 1.50 -9.87 18.77
C VAL A 39 2.96 -9.50 18.97
N LEU A 40 3.79 -10.48 19.31
CA LEU A 40 5.24 -10.27 19.59
C LEU A 40 5.52 -9.17 20.63
N GLY A 41 4.64 -9.02 21.62
CA GLY A 41 4.77 -8.00 22.68
C GLY A 41 4.23 -6.61 22.33
N TRP A 42 3.72 -6.40 21.11
CA TRP A 42 3.17 -5.13 20.64
C TRP A 42 1.64 -5.20 20.48
N PRO A 43 0.90 -4.09 20.67
CA PRO A 43 -0.55 -4.10 20.48
C PRO A 43 -0.94 -4.60 19.08
N THR A 44 -1.81 -5.59 18.99
CA THR A 44 -2.14 -6.27 17.73
C THR A 44 -2.63 -5.33 16.64
N LEU A 45 -3.49 -4.38 16.99
CA LEU A 45 -4.00 -3.39 16.04
C LEU A 45 -2.88 -2.45 15.54
N LEU A 46 -1.92 -2.11 16.40
CA LEU A 46 -0.75 -1.31 16.04
C LEU A 46 0.14 -2.07 15.05
N VAL A 47 0.41 -3.34 15.33
CA VAL A 47 1.21 -4.20 14.43
C VAL A 47 0.54 -4.31 13.05
N TRP A 48 -0.78 -4.52 13.02
CA TRP A 48 -1.55 -4.59 11.78
C TRP A 48 -1.42 -3.32 10.94
N LEU A 49 -1.75 -2.17 11.52
CA LEU A 49 -1.73 -0.90 10.81
C LEU A 49 -0.31 -0.54 10.34
N ASN A 50 0.70 -0.71 11.20
CA ASN A 50 2.08 -0.44 10.81
C ASN A 50 2.57 -1.34 9.68
N ALA A 51 2.22 -2.63 9.69
CA ALA A 51 2.58 -3.54 8.62
C ALA A 51 2.02 -3.06 7.26
N TRP A 52 0.72 -2.74 7.22
CA TRP A 52 0.09 -2.28 5.98
C TRP A 52 0.54 -0.90 5.53
N TYR A 53 0.83 0.03 6.44
CA TYR A 53 1.40 1.34 6.08
C TYR A 53 2.84 1.24 5.56
N ILE A 54 3.67 0.36 6.14
CA ILE A 54 5.02 0.12 5.61
C ILE A 54 4.94 -0.48 4.20
N ILE A 55 4.05 -1.45 3.96
CA ILE A 55 3.81 -2.00 2.62
C ILE A 55 3.35 -0.89 1.66
N ALA A 56 2.43 -0.02 2.08
CA ALA A 56 1.96 1.10 1.28
C ALA A 56 3.08 2.05 0.87
N LEU A 57 3.96 2.40 1.82
CA LEU A 57 5.11 3.28 1.57
C LEU A 57 6.09 2.66 0.58
N ILE A 58 6.41 1.37 0.75
CA ILE A 58 7.30 0.65 -0.16
C ILE A 58 6.68 0.58 -1.57
N ASP A 59 5.41 0.21 -1.66
CA ASP A 59 4.69 0.11 -2.93
C ASP A 59 4.60 1.45 -3.64
N PHE A 60 4.36 2.53 -2.90
CA PHE A 60 4.39 3.90 -3.43
C PHE A 60 5.77 4.24 -4.00
N LEU A 61 6.86 3.99 -3.27
CA LEU A 61 8.22 4.24 -3.75
C LEU A 61 8.55 3.41 -4.99
N VAL A 62 8.14 2.14 -5.04
CA VAL A 62 8.29 1.29 -6.23
C VAL A 62 7.47 1.87 -7.39
N GLY A 63 6.24 2.31 -7.14
CA GLY A 63 5.40 3.00 -8.11
C GLY A 63 6.09 4.23 -8.71
N VAL A 64 6.71 5.09 -7.88
CA VAL A 64 7.51 6.25 -8.31
C VAL A 64 8.58 5.87 -9.33
N LEU A 65 9.31 4.78 -9.06
CA LEU A 65 10.45 4.41 -9.87
C LEU A 65 10.06 3.66 -11.16
N THR A 66 8.91 2.98 -11.15
CA THR A 66 8.54 2.01 -12.20
C THR A 66 7.45 2.48 -13.15
N ILE A 67 6.51 3.33 -12.69
CA ILE A 67 5.38 3.79 -13.50
C ILE A 67 5.87 4.83 -14.50
N ARG A 68 5.92 4.46 -15.79
CA ARG A 68 6.45 5.32 -16.86
C ARG A 68 5.57 6.52 -17.16
N SER A 69 4.27 6.45 -16.89
CA SER A 69 3.36 7.58 -17.14
C SER A 69 3.76 8.81 -16.34
N TRP A 70 4.25 8.64 -15.11
CA TRP A 70 4.73 9.77 -14.31
C TRP A 70 5.90 10.47 -14.98
N LYS A 71 6.83 9.73 -15.61
CA LYS A 71 7.94 10.32 -16.36
C LYS A 71 7.50 11.05 -17.63
N LYS A 72 6.40 10.62 -18.26
CA LYS A 72 5.90 11.25 -19.48
C LYS A 72 5.43 12.68 -19.20
N ASP A 73 4.75 12.89 -18.06
CA ASP A 73 4.24 14.20 -17.66
C ASP A 73 5.36 15.20 -17.29
N TYR A 74 6.54 14.71 -16.86
CA TYR A 74 7.71 15.55 -16.55
C TYR A 74 8.64 15.83 -17.76
N ASN A 75 8.47 15.14 -18.89
CA ASN A 75 9.34 15.28 -20.06
C ASN A 75 8.81 16.28 -21.10
N GLU A 76 7.73 17.00 -20.81
CA GLU A 76 7.22 18.04 -21.72
C GLU A 76 8.00 19.38 -21.62
N GLU A 77 8.97 19.50 -20.70
CA GLU A 77 9.90 20.64 -20.63
C GLU A 77 11.18 20.44 -21.48
N GLY A 78 11.02 19.93 -22.69
CA GLY A 78 12.12 19.68 -23.64
C GLY A 78 11.88 20.21 -25.05
N THR A 79 10.94 21.14 -25.23
CA THR A 79 10.80 21.91 -26.47
C THR A 79 11.52 23.25 -26.35
N LEU A 80 12.84 23.25 -26.53
CA LEU A 80 13.63 24.35 -27.11
C LEU A 80 14.83 23.75 -27.85
#